data_AF-A0A0Q6UU12-F1
#
_entry.id   AF-A0A0Q6UU12-F1
#
_cell.length_a   1.000
_cell.length_b   1.000
_cell.length_c   1.000
_cell.angle_alpha   90.00
_cell.angle_beta   90.00
_cell.angle_gamma   90.00
#
_symmetry.space_group_name_H-M   'P 1'
#
loop_
_entity.id
_entity.type
_entity.pdbx_description
1 polymer ?
#
loop_
_entity_poly.entity_id
_entity_poly.type
_entity_poly.pdbx_seq_one_letter_code
_entity_poly.pdbx_strand_id
1 'polypeptide(L)'
;MAHVGHVEGWVATERRPPSLRSAWFVLLLTVSCVGTYVVSLVLPYYANGLQGSSMEELWALELTEQWPYRTALGAPIGVAGVFAVTVGPFLAAGTLWWSARVLWVYRGLLSPRVRALVVATLLVAISIMAWLPTPLAGRLFNWFMD
;
A
#
# COMPACT_ATOMS: atom_id res chain seq x y z
N MET A 1 -10.76 31.29 -43.20
CA MET A 1 -10.62 31.52 -41.74
C MET A 1 -10.67 30.18 -41.04
N ALA A 2 -9.59 29.90 -40.29
CA ALA A 2 -9.36 28.84 -39.31
C ALA A 2 -9.63 27.36 -39.68
N HIS A 3 -8.54 26.66 -40.02
CA HIS A 3 -8.37 25.22 -39.88
C HIS A 3 -8.59 24.79 -38.42
N VAL A 4 -9.58 23.95 -38.16
CA VAL A 4 -9.65 23.19 -36.90
C VAL A 4 -8.74 21.97 -37.07
N GLY A 5 -7.47 22.18 -36.77
CA GLY A 5 -6.44 21.15 -36.79
C GLY A 5 -6.66 20.11 -35.70
N HIS A 6 -6.64 18.84 -36.13
CA HIS A 6 -6.26 17.64 -35.38
C HIS A 6 -5.90 17.83 -33.90
N VAL A 7 -6.81 17.44 -33.01
CA VAL A 7 -6.48 17.00 -31.65
C VAL A 7 -6.43 15.46 -31.63
N GLU A 8 -5.64 14.86 -32.53
CA GLU A 8 -5.45 13.39 -32.58
C GLU A 8 -4.11 12.94 -31.99
N GLY A 9 -3.33 13.86 -31.40
CA GLY A 9 -1.94 13.59 -30.99
C GLY A 9 -1.74 12.90 -29.64
N TRP A 10 -2.76 12.73 -28.79
CA TRP A 10 -2.57 12.29 -27.38
C TRP A 10 -3.09 10.89 -27.05
N VAL A 11 -3.65 10.14 -28.01
CA VAL A 11 -4.33 8.85 -27.74
C VAL A 11 -3.51 7.61 -28.14
N ALA A 12 -2.29 7.79 -28.64
CA ALA A 12 -1.46 6.70 -29.17
C ALA A 12 -0.36 6.17 -28.21
N THR A 13 -0.49 6.38 -26.90
CA THR A 13 0.37 5.70 -25.92
C THR A 13 -0.18 4.29 -25.64
N GLU A 14 0.25 3.35 -26.49
CA GLU A 14 0.22 1.88 -26.34
C GLU A 14 -1.04 1.26 -25.72
N ARG A 15 -1.99 0.85 -26.57
CA ARG A 15 -3.11 -0.06 -26.24
C ARG A 15 -2.67 -1.51 -26.03
N ARG A 16 -1.52 -1.76 -25.40
CA ARG A 16 -1.10 -3.13 -25.10
C ARG A 16 -1.62 -3.53 -23.72
N PRO A 17 -2.31 -4.67 -23.58
CA PRO A 17 -2.69 -5.16 -22.27
C PRO A 17 -1.43 -5.42 -21.44
N PRO A 18 -1.49 -5.25 -20.10
CA PRO A 18 -0.34 -5.50 -19.25
C PRO A 18 0.16 -6.94 -19.40
N SER A 19 1.48 -7.08 -19.46
CA SER A 19 2.11 -8.40 -19.50
C SER A 19 1.99 -9.10 -18.13
N LEU A 20 2.11 -10.43 -18.15
CA LEU A 20 2.11 -11.23 -16.91
C LEU A 20 3.20 -10.76 -15.93
N ARG A 21 4.38 -10.41 -16.45
CA ARG A 21 5.50 -9.90 -15.64
C ARG A 21 5.18 -8.56 -14.98
N SER A 22 4.53 -7.65 -15.71
CA SER A 22 4.11 -6.35 -15.16
C SER A 22 3.05 -6.53 -14.08
N ALA A 23 2.04 -7.38 -14.31
CA ALA A 23 1.00 -7.67 -13.32
C ALA A 23 1.59 -8.28 -12.03
N TRP A 24 2.56 -9.19 -12.16
CA TRP A 24 3.29 -9.74 -11.02
C TRP A 24 4.08 -8.67 -10.26
N PHE A 25 4.80 -7.81 -10.97
CA PHE A 25 5.59 -6.75 -10.34
C PHE A 25 4.70 -5.82 -9.51
N VAL A 26 3.55 -5.40 -10.05
CA VAL A 26 2.61 -4.55 -9.31
C VAL A 26 2.06 -5.28 -8.09
N LEU A 27 1.66 -6.55 -8.22
CA LEU A 27 1.19 -7.33 -7.07
C LEU A 27 2.26 -7.44 -5.98
N LEU A 28 3.49 -7.80 -6.34
CA LEU A 28 4.60 -7.93 -5.39
C LEU A 28 4.90 -6.60 -4.70
N LEU A 29 4.87 -5.50 -5.45
CA LEU A 29 5.04 -4.17 -4.89
C LEU A 29 3.93 -3.85 -3.88
N THR A 30 2.67 -4.05 -4.22
CA THR A 30 1.53 -3.83 -3.30
C THR A 30 1.65 -4.70 -2.04
N VAL A 31 1.97 -5.99 -2.21
CA VAL A 31 2.13 -6.93 -1.08
C VAL A 31 3.33 -6.56 -0.20
N SER A 32 4.44 -6.10 -0.80
CA SER A 32 5.61 -5.67 -0.03
C SER A 32 5.29 -4.50 0.90
N CYS A 33 4.46 -3.55 0.47
CA CYS A 33 4.00 -2.46 1.34
C CYS A 33 3.19 -2.98 2.53
N VAL A 34 2.31 -3.96 2.32
CA VAL A 34 1.59 -4.63 3.43
C VAL A 34 2.57 -5.31 4.37
N GLY A 35 3.55 -6.02 3.82
CA GLY A 35 4.60 -6.68 4.59
C GLY A 35 5.35 -5.69 5.49
N THR A 36 5.71 -4.53 4.95
CA THR A 36 6.38 -3.47 5.73
C THR A 36 5.48 -2.93 6.84
N TYR A 37 4.19 -2.69 6.59
CA TYR A 37 3.24 -2.30 7.66
C TYR A 37 3.17 -3.32 8.78
N VAL A 38 3.09 -4.60 8.42
CA VAL A 38 2.98 -5.68 9.39
C VAL A 38 4.26 -5.77 10.23
N VAL A 39 5.44 -5.77 9.59
CA VAL A 39 6.72 -5.93 10.28
C VAL A 39 7.11 -4.69 11.07
N SER A 40 6.81 -3.49 10.57
CA SER A 40 7.23 -2.24 11.18
C SER A 40 6.23 -1.62 12.15
N LEU A 41 4.96 -2.05 12.18
CA LEU A 41 3.97 -1.50 13.12
C LEU A 41 3.18 -2.59 13.85
N VAL A 42 2.50 -3.47 13.11
CA VAL A 42 1.53 -4.41 13.71
C VAL A 42 2.23 -5.45 14.60
N LEU A 43 3.29 -6.08 14.09
CA LEU A 43 4.03 -7.09 14.82
C LEU A 43 4.71 -6.50 16.07
N PRO A 44 5.43 -5.36 15.99
CA PRO A 44 5.95 -4.67 17.17
C PRO A 44 4.85 -4.35 18.20
N TYR A 45 3.71 -3.82 17.77
CA TYR A 45 2.60 -3.46 18.65
C TYR A 45 2.11 -4.66 19.49
N TYR A 46 1.87 -5.80 18.85
CA TYR A 46 1.44 -7.01 19.56
C TYR A 46 2.57 -7.68 20.36
N ALA A 47 3.81 -7.64 19.86
CA ALA A 47 4.95 -8.22 20.54
C ALA A 47 5.26 -7.52 21.87
N ASN A 48 5.00 -6.21 21.97
CA ASN A 48 5.13 -5.45 23.20
C ASN A 48 3.84 -5.48 24.07
N GLY A 49 2.81 -6.22 23.67
CA GLY A 49 1.60 -6.42 24.47
C GLY A 49 0.65 -5.21 24.53
N LEU A 50 0.77 -4.28 23.59
CA LEU A 50 0.10 -2.97 23.63
C LEU A 50 -1.42 -3.02 23.31
N GLN A 51 -1.95 -4.18 22.92
CA GLN A 51 -3.36 -4.34 22.55
C GLN A 51 -4.36 -4.08 23.68
N GLY A 52 -3.93 -4.24 24.94
CA GLY A 52 -4.73 -3.99 26.12
C GLY A 52 -4.59 -2.57 26.68
N SER A 53 -3.61 -1.81 26.19
CA SER A 53 -3.26 -0.51 26.74
C SER A 53 -4.25 0.58 26.35
N SER A 54 -4.46 1.52 27.26
CA SER A 54 -5.20 2.74 26.98
C SER A 54 -4.40 3.66 26.04
N MET A 55 -5.05 4.64 25.40
CA MET A 55 -4.34 5.58 24.53
C MET A 55 -3.31 6.42 25.29
N GLU A 56 -3.63 6.78 26.54
CA GLU A 56 -2.76 7.55 27.42
C GLU A 56 -1.51 6.73 27.82
N GLU A 57 -1.68 5.43 28.09
CA GLU A 57 -0.55 4.52 28.33
C GLU A 57 0.35 4.37 27.10
N LEU A 58 -0.23 4.35 25.89
CA LEU A 58 0.57 4.27 24.66
C LEU A 58 1.47 5.49 24.45
N TRP A 59 1.01 6.67 24.85
CA TRP A 59 1.77 7.93 24.75
C TRP A 59 2.82 8.07 25.84
N ALA A 60 2.63 7.40 26.98
CA ALA A 60 3.60 7.38 28.06
C ALA A 60 4.81 6.46 27.78
N LEU A 61 4.73 5.61 26.74
CA LEU A 61 5.77 4.62 26.43
C LEU A 61 6.61 5.07 25.24
N GLU A 62 7.90 5.35 25.48
CA GLU A 62 8.83 5.69 24.41
C GLU A 62 8.98 4.55 23.39
N LEU A 63 8.79 4.85 22.11
CA LEU A 63 8.91 3.88 21.02
C LEU A 63 10.30 3.21 21.01
N THR A 64 11.36 3.98 21.32
CA THR A 64 12.76 3.56 21.36
C THR A 64 13.07 2.51 22.41
N GLU A 65 12.26 2.38 23.47
CA GLU A 65 12.42 1.37 24.51
C GLU A 65 11.78 0.03 24.14
N GLN A 66 11.00 0.00 23.06
CA GLN A 66 10.19 -1.15 22.65
C GLN A 66 10.92 -2.00 21.61
N TRP A 67 10.58 -3.29 21.55
CA TRP A 67 11.07 -4.14 20.47
C TRP A 67 10.34 -3.81 19.15
N PRO A 68 11.01 -3.78 17.99
CA PRO A 68 12.44 -3.99 17.74
C PRO A 68 13.26 -2.70 17.81
N TYR A 69 12.65 -1.55 18.10
CA TYR A 69 13.27 -0.22 18.05
C TYR A 69 14.47 -0.05 19.00
N ARG A 70 14.46 -0.75 20.14
CA ARG A 70 15.60 -0.80 21.08
C ARG A 70 16.80 -1.61 20.61
N THR A 71 16.69 -2.31 19.47
CA THR A 71 17.74 -3.21 18.95
C THR A 71 18.48 -2.59 17.77
N ALA A 72 19.52 -3.25 17.27
CA ALA A 72 20.22 -2.84 16.04
C ALA A 72 19.30 -2.80 14.80
N LEU A 73 18.15 -3.49 14.83
CA LEU A 73 17.15 -3.46 13.77
C LEU A 73 16.19 -2.25 13.88
N GLY A 74 16.26 -1.48 14.95
CA GLY A 74 15.30 -0.42 15.24
C GLY A 74 15.28 0.68 14.20
N ALA A 75 16.45 1.23 13.85
CA ALA A 75 16.57 2.27 12.83
C ALA A 75 16.04 1.82 11.45
N PRO A 76 16.47 0.67 10.86
CA PRO A 76 15.95 0.27 9.56
C PRO A 76 14.45 -0.06 9.57
N ILE A 77 13.94 -0.68 10.65
CA ILE A 77 12.50 -0.97 10.77
C ILE A 77 11.68 0.31 10.94
N GLY A 78 12.20 1.27 11.71
CA GLY A 78 11.60 2.60 11.88
C GLY A 78 11.52 3.36 10.56
N VAL A 79 12.62 3.46 9.80
CA VAL A 79 12.64 4.10 8.48
C VAL A 79 11.66 3.42 7.51
N ALA A 80 11.64 2.09 7.50
CA ALA A 80 10.71 1.33 6.67
C ALA A 80 9.24 1.57 7.09
N GLY A 81 8.98 1.70 8.39
CA GLY A 81 7.67 2.03 8.94
C GLY A 81 7.22 3.44 8.54
N VAL A 82 8.09 4.44 8.67
CA VAL A 82 7.80 5.82 8.23
C VAL A 82 7.47 5.85 6.74
N PHE A 83 8.25 5.15 5.92
CA PHE A 83 7.98 5.03 4.49
C PHE A 83 6.64 4.34 4.22
N ALA A 84 6.31 3.26 4.94
CA ALA A 84 5.04 2.57 4.78
C ALA A 84 3.85 3.47 5.13
N VAL A 85 3.91 4.16 6.28
CA VAL A 85 2.85 5.08 6.75
C VAL A 85 2.65 6.24 5.78
N THR A 86 3.74 6.82 5.28
CA THR A 86 3.66 8.02 4.42
C THR A 86 3.35 7.70 2.96
N VAL A 87 3.94 6.66 2.39
CA VAL A 87 3.84 6.34 0.94
C VAL A 87 2.80 5.25 0.67
N GLY A 88 2.60 4.33 1.60
CA GLY A 88 1.71 3.18 1.46
C GLY A 88 0.28 3.52 1.02
N PRO A 89 -0.41 4.52 1.61
CA PRO A 89 -1.76 4.90 1.20
C PRO A 89 -1.82 5.37 -0.26
N PHE A 90 -0.85 6.16 -0.71
CA PHE A 90 -0.78 6.65 -2.08
C PHE A 90 -0.48 5.53 -3.08
N LEU A 91 0.41 4.61 -2.71
CA LEU A 91 0.68 3.43 -3.51
C LEU A 91 -0.57 2.53 -3.61
N ALA A 92 -1.29 2.33 -2.51
CA ALA A 92 -2.54 1.57 -2.49
C ALA A 92 -3.61 2.23 -3.38
N ALA A 93 -3.79 3.54 -3.28
CA ALA A 93 -4.72 4.28 -4.15
C ALA A 93 -4.32 4.20 -5.64
N GLY A 94 -3.02 4.35 -5.95
CA GLY A 94 -2.50 4.23 -7.31
C GLY A 94 -2.68 2.83 -7.89
N THR A 95 -2.41 1.79 -7.10
CA THR A 95 -2.57 0.38 -7.51
C THR A 95 -4.05 -0.01 -7.63
N LEU A 96 -4.92 0.52 -6.78
CA LEU A 96 -6.37 0.41 -6.90
C LEU A 96 -6.84 1.00 -8.23
N TRP A 97 -6.49 2.26 -8.50
CA TRP A 97 -6.88 2.95 -9.73
C TRP A 97 -6.33 2.24 -10.97
N TRP A 98 -5.05 1.84 -10.96
CA TRP A 98 -4.43 1.10 -12.05
C TRP A 98 -5.16 -0.22 -12.31
N SER A 99 -5.47 -0.98 -11.26
CA SER A 99 -6.13 -2.29 -11.39
C SER A 99 -7.56 -2.13 -11.92
N ALA A 100 -8.31 -1.16 -11.42
CA ALA A 100 -9.65 -0.84 -11.90
C ALA A 100 -9.63 -0.41 -13.38
N ARG A 101 -8.68 0.47 -13.76
CA ARG A 101 -8.50 0.91 -15.14
C ARG A 101 -8.14 -0.25 -16.06
N VAL A 102 -7.22 -1.12 -15.66
CA VAL A 102 -6.80 -2.28 -16.45
C VAL A 102 -7.97 -3.23 -16.69
N LEU A 103 -8.73 -3.55 -15.63
CA LEU A 103 -9.90 -4.41 -15.74
C LEU A 103 -11.00 -3.78 -16.61
N TRP A 104 -11.17 -2.46 -16.56
CA TRP A 104 -12.16 -1.76 -17.39
C TRP A 104 -11.76 -1.71 -18.87
N VAL A 105 -10.55 -1.21 -19.16
CA VAL A 105 -10.06 -0.95 -20.52
C VAL A 105 -9.76 -2.24 -21.26
N TYR A 106 -9.17 -3.23 -20.58
CA TYR A 106 -8.70 -4.47 -21.21
C TYR A 106 -9.60 -5.68 -20.92
N ARG A 107 -10.84 -5.49 -20.44
CA ARG A 107 -11.76 -6.58 -20.02
C ARG A 107 -11.86 -7.78 -20.97
N GLY A 108 -11.80 -7.55 -22.29
CA GLY A 108 -11.89 -8.59 -23.32
C GLY A 108 -10.54 -9.04 -23.91
N LEU A 109 -9.43 -8.42 -23.50
CA LEU A 109 -8.08 -8.66 -24.03
C LEU A 109 -7.12 -9.29 -23.01
N LEU A 110 -7.52 -9.36 -21.74
CA LEU A 110 -6.71 -9.96 -20.69
C LEU A 110 -6.78 -11.49 -20.76
N SER A 111 -5.61 -12.14 -20.73
CA SER A 111 -5.56 -13.56 -20.46
C SER A 111 -6.08 -13.88 -19.05
N PRO A 112 -6.66 -15.07 -18.79
CA PRO A 112 -7.21 -15.41 -17.49
C PRO A 112 -6.22 -15.26 -16.33
N ARG A 113 -4.93 -15.59 -16.56
CA ARG A 113 -3.86 -15.46 -15.56
C ARG A 113 -3.58 -14.00 -15.20
N VAL A 114 -3.47 -13.13 -16.20
CA VAL A 114 -3.25 -11.69 -15.96
C VAL A 114 -4.45 -11.09 -15.25
N ARG A 115 -5.67 -11.44 -15.68
CA ARG A 115 -6.90 -11.00 -15.02
C ARG A 115 -6.94 -11.40 -13.55
N ALA A 116 -6.58 -12.64 -13.22
CA ALA A 116 -6.53 -13.12 -11.85
C ALA A 116 -5.54 -12.31 -10.99
N LEU A 117 -4.33 -12.03 -11.51
CA LEU A 117 -3.35 -11.19 -10.81
C LEU A 117 -3.85 -9.77 -10.58
N VAL A 118 -4.44 -9.14 -11.60
CA VAL A 118 -4.95 -7.77 -11.47
C VAL A 118 -6.11 -7.71 -10.48
N VAL A 119 -6.99 -8.72 -10.46
CA VAL A 119 -8.05 -8.84 -9.45
C VAL A 119 -7.46 -9.02 -8.05
N ALA A 120 -6.45 -9.88 -7.88
CA ALA A 120 -5.78 -10.05 -6.60
C ALA A 120 -5.14 -8.73 -6.13
N THR A 121 -4.43 -8.01 -7.00
CA THR A 121 -3.87 -6.68 -6.70
C THR A 121 -4.96 -5.70 -6.29
N LEU A 122 -6.10 -5.68 -7.01
CA LEU A 122 -7.24 -4.82 -6.67
C LEU A 122 -7.75 -5.12 -5.25
N LEU A 123 -7.95 -6.41 -4.92
CA LEU A 123 -8.44 -6.81 -3.60
C LEU A 123 -7.47 -6.41 -2.50
N VAL A 124 -6.17 -6.63 -2.67
CA VAL A 124 -5.15 -6.21 -1.71
C VAL A 124 -5.19 -4.69 -1.51
N ALA A 125 -5.24 -3.92 -2.61
CA ALA A 125 -5.32 -2.46 -2.53
C ALA A 125 -6.59 -1.97 -1.82
N ILE A 126 -7.74 -2.60 -2.08
CA ILE A 126 -9.01 -2.33 -1.37
C ILE A 126 -8.84 -2.61 0.13
N SER A 127 -8.26 -3.76 0.50
CA SER A 127 -8.06 -4.12 1.90
C SER A 127 -7.17 -3.11 2.63
N ILE A 128 -6.11 -2.61 2.00
CA ILE A 128 -5.28 -1.55 2.57
C ILE A 128 -6.10 -0.28 2.81
N MET A 129 -6.83 0.19 1.80
CA MET A 129 -7.63 1.41 1.89
C MET A 129 -8.77 1.28 2.92
N ALA A 130 -9.38 0.10 3.03
CA ALA A 130 -10.44 -0.18 4.00
C ALA A 130 -9.92 -0.28 5.44
N TRP A 131 -8.64 -0.62 5.63
CA TRP A 131 -8.03 -0.71 6.94
C TRP A 131 -7.64 0.66 7.54
N LEU A 132 -7.22 1.62 6.70
CA LEU A 132 -6.81 2.97 7.14
C LEU A 132 -7.81 3.70 8.04
N PRO A 133 -9.14 3.69 7.79
CA PRO A 133 -10.10 4.36 8.66
C PRO A 133 -10.43 3.58 9.95
N THR A 134 -9.81 2.42 10.19
CA THR A 134 -10.14 1.63 11.39
C THR A 134 -9.53 2.26 12.66
N PRO A 135 -10.18 2.11 13.83
CA PRO A 135 -9.63 2.60 15.10
C PRO A 135 -8.26 2.01 15.45
N LEU A 136 -7.98 0.78 14.97
CA LEU A 136 -6.68 0.14 15.18
C LEU A 136 -5.58 0.82 14.36
N ALA A 137 -5.85 1.18 13.10
CA ALA A 137 -4.89 1.92 12.28
C ALA A 137 -4.54 3.27 12.90
N GLY A 138 -5.54 4.01 13.39
CA GLY A 138 -5.32 5.28 14.10
C GLY A 138 -4.45 5.12 15.35
N ARG A 139 -4.70 4.07 16.15
CA ARG A 139 -3.87 3.76 17.32
C ARG A 139 -2.42 3.45 16.95
N LEU A 140 -2.21 2.60 15.94
CA LEU A 140 -0.88 2.22 15.47
C LEU A 140 -0.11 3.41 14.92
N PHE A 141 -0.76 4.28 14.13
CA PHE A 141 -0.11 5.46 13.56
C PHE A 141 0.27 6.48 14.63
N ASN A 142 -0.62 6.74 15.58
CA ASN A 142 -0.30 7.67 16.66
C ASN A 142 0.83 7.14 17.53
N TRP A 143 0.79 5.87 17.95
CA TRP A 143 1.86 5.27 18.75
C TRP A 143 3.21 5.25 18.01
N PHE A 144 3.22 5.02 16.69
CA PHE A 144 4.46 4.94 15.92
C PHE A 144 5.06 6.31 15.56
N MET A 145 4.24 7.36 15.51
CA MET A 145 4.67 8.71 15.10
C MET A 145 4.99 9.63 16.28
N ASP A 146 4.69 9.20 17.51
CA ASP A 146 5.07 9.85 18.77
C ASP A 146 6.53 9.52 19.11
#